data_AF-A0AAV5KSA2-F1
#
_entry.id   AF-A0AAV5KSA2-F1
#
_cell.length_a   1.000
_cell.length_b   1.000
_cell.length_c   1.000
_cell.angle_alpha   90.00
_cell.angle_beta   90.00
_cell.angle_gamma   90.00
#
_symmetry.space_group_name_H-M   'P 1'
#
loop_
_entity.id
_entity.type
_entity.pdbx_description
1 polymer ?
#
loop_
_entity_poly.entity_id
_entity_poly.type
_entity_poly.pdbx_seq_one_letter_code
_entity_poly.pdbx_strand_id
1 'polypeptide(L)' 'MKKMKKKSPIVTLKQFIFTMAPLIDVEKEAEISASISSWASRNLDTSQKRGSAILNLYLAPLM' A
#
# COMPACT_ATOMS: atom_id res chain seq x y z
N MET A 1 -1.67 18.04 -41.02
CA MET A 1 -1.87 16.59 -40.77
C MET A 1 -2.53 16.41 -39.40
N LYS A 2 -3.75 15.87 -39.33
CA LYS A 2 -4.43 15.59 -38.04
C LYS A 2 -3.82 14.35 -37.41
N LYS A 3 -3.24 14.45 -36.20
CA LYS A 3 -2.78 13.26 -35.45
C LYS A 3 -4.00 12.44 -35.04
N MET A 4 -4.14 11.22 -35.58
CA MET A 4 -5.14 10.26 -35.11
C MET A 4 -4.81 9.89 -33.66
N LYS A 5 -5.75 10.15 -32.74
CA LYS A 5 -5.66 9.64 -31.37
C LYS A 5 -5.78 8.12 -31.43
N LYS A 6 -4.73 7.40 -31.04
CA LYS A 6 -4.78 5.94 -30.88
C LYS A 6 -5.83 5.64 -29.82
N LYS A 7 -6.89 4.90 -30.19
CA LYS A 7 -7.85 4.39 -29.21
C LYS A 7 -7.11 3.43 -28.29
N SER A 8 -7.21 3.64 -26.98
CA SER A 8 -6.69 2.69 -26.00
C SER A 8 -7.40 1.34 -26.21
N PRO A 9 -6.67 0.21 -26.17
CA PRO A 9 -7.31 -1.10 -26.30
C PRO A 9 -8.38 -1.27 -25.20
N ILE A 10 -9.54 -1.82 -25.58
CA ILE A 10 -10.54 -2.26 -24.61
C ILE A 10 -9.92 -3.39 -23.80
N VAL A 11 -9.78 -3.19 -22.49
CA VAL A 11 -9.28 -4.21 -21.57
C VAL A 11 -10.47 -5.04 -21.09
N THR A 12 -10.41 -6.35 -21.33
CA THR A 12 -11.40 -7.28 -20.77
C THR A 12 -11.14 -7.48 -19.27
N LEU A 13 -12.19 -7.83 -18.51
CA LEU A 13 -12.05 -8.14 -17.09
C LEU A 13 -10.96 -9.19 -16.82
N LYS A 14 -10.88 -10.22 -17.66
CA LYS A 14 -9.86 -11.28 -17.53
C LYS A 14 -8.44 -10.74 -17.74
N GLN A 15 -8.23 -9.88 -18.72
CA GLN A 15 -6.93 -9.23 -18.94
C GLN A 15 -6.56 -8.31 -17.79
N PHE A 16 -7.53 -7.58 -17.24
CA PHE A 16 -7.32 -6.74 -16.06
C PHE A 16 -6.88 -7.58 -14.86
N ILE A 17 -7.63 -8.62 -14.51
CA ILE A 17 -7.31 -9.49 -13.36
C ILE A 17 -5.94 -10.15 -13.55
N PHE A 18 -5.67 -10.69 -14.74
CA PHE A 18 -4.39 -11.34 -15.05
C PHE A 18 -3.20 -10.36 -14.94
N THR A 19 -3.42 -9.09 -15.28
CA THR A 19 -2.38 -8.05 -15.17
C THR A 19 -2.22 -7.59 -13.72
N MET A 20 -3.31 -7.36 -13.00
CA MET A 20 -3.28 -6.72 -11.69
C MET A 20 -2.94 -7.68 -10.54
N ALA A 21 -3.41 -8.93 -10.58
CA ALA A 21 -3.17 -9.89 -9.51
C ALA A 21 -1.67 -10.04 -9.14
N PRO A 22 -0.75 -10.30 -10.10
CA PRO A 22 0.67 -10.41 -9.75
C PRO A 22 1.28 -9.09 -9.27
N LEU A 23 0.76 -7.93 -9.71
CA LEU A 23 1.26 -6.62 -9.28
C LEU A 23 0.87 -6.33 -7.82
N ILE A 24 -0.35 -6.72 -7.43
CA ILE A 24 -0.82 -6.61 -6.04
C ILE A 24 0.03 -7.51 -5.14
N ASP A 25 0.37 -8.72 -5.59
CA ASP A 25 1.25 -9.60 -4.81
C ASP A 25 2.64 -8.97 -4.61
N VAL A 26 3.22 -8.36 -5.65
CA VAL A 26 4.52 -7.66 -5.54
C VAL A 26 4.44 -6.46 -4.61
N GLU A 27 3.38 -5.65 -4.70
CA GLU A 27 3.17 -4.49 -3.84
C GLU A 27 3.04 -4.90 -2.38
N LYS A 28 2.26 -5.95 -2.09
CA LYS A 28 2.10 -6.51 -0.75
C LYS A 28 3.44 -6.93 -0.15
N GLU A 29 4.25 -7.70 -0.87
CA GLU A 29 5.54 -8.16 -0.38
C GLU A 29 6.53 -7.00 -0.19
N ALA A 30 6.46 -5.98 -1.04
CA ALA A 30 7.25 -4.76 -0.88
C ALA A 30 6.86 -3.95 0.37
N GLU A 31 5.56 -3.79 0.66
CA GLU A 31 5.07 -3.10 1.85
C GLU A 31 5.47 -3.82 3.14
N ILE A 32 5.36 -5.15 3.18
CA ILE A 32 5.80 -5.97 4.33
C ILE A 32 7.30 -5.79 4.54
N SER A 33 8.10 -5.89 3.47
CA SER A 33 9.56 -5.72 3.54
C SER A 33 9.96 -4.33 4.04
N ALA A 34 9.27 -3.28 3.57
CA ALA A 34 9.46 -1.91 4.03
C ALA A 34 9.07 -1.75 5.51
N SER A 35 7.99 -2.40 5.94
CA SER A 35 7.53 -2.36 7.33
C SER A 35 8.51 -3.04 8.28
N ILE A 36 9.03 -4.22 7.91
CA ILE A 36 10.02 -4.96 8.71
C ILE A 36 11.33 -4.18 8.83
N SER A 37 11.85 -3.68 7.71
CA SER A 37 13.09 -2.87 7.72
C SER A 37 12.92 -1.57 8.50
N SER A 38 11.77 -0.90 8.36
CA SER A 38 11.44 0.29 9.17
C SER A 38 11.35 -0.05 10.65
N TRP A 39 10.73 -1.18 11.03
CA TRP A 39 10.63 -1.62 12.42
C TRP A 39 12.00 -1.89 13.05
N ALA A 40 12.89 -2.58 12.34
CA ALA A 40 14.22 -2.95 12.85
C ALA A 40 15.11 -1.73 13.19
N SER A 41 14.85 -0.56 12.59
CA SER A 41 15.61 0.67 12.80
C SER A 41 14.87 1.73 13.64
N ARG A 42 13.65 1.46 14.13
CA ARG A 42 12.80 2.47 14.77
C ARG A 42 13.12 2.68 16.24
N ASN A 43 13.12 3.95 16.64
CA ASN A 43 12.88 4.35 18.01
C ASN A 43 11.35 4.55 18.19
N LEU A 44 10.78 4.05 19.29
CA LEU A 44 9.35 4.15 19.60
C LEU A 44 8.86 5.61 19.69
N ASP A 45 9.68 6.51 20.25
CA ASP A 45 9.37 7.94 20.37
C ASP A 45 9.21 8.62 19.01
N THR A 46 10.09 8.29 18.04
CA THR A 46 10.02 8.88 16.70
C THR A 46 8.83 8.34 15.91
N SER A 47 8.47 7.07 16.14
CA SER A 47 7.31 6.44 15.51
C SER A 47 5.98 7.06 15.97
N GLN A 48 5.87 7.37 17.27
CA GLN A 48 4.72 8.08 17.82
C GLN A 48 4.63 9.52 17.33
N LYS A 49 5.76 10.27 17.29
CA LYS A 49 5.79 11.64 16.76
C LYS A 49 5.36 11.73 15.29
N ARG A 50 5.64 10.70 14.50
CA ARG A 50 5.21 10.59 13.09
C ARG A 50 3.75 10.12 12.93
N GLY A 51 3.05 9.82 14.01
CA GLY A 51 1.67 9.29 13.97
C GLY A 51 1.57 7.84 13.46
N SER A 52 2.70 7.16 13.32
CA SER A 52 2.76 5.77 12.80
C SER A 52 2.65 4.70 13.89
N ALA A 53 2.59 5.12 15.16
CA ALA A 53 2.35 4.26 16.32
C ALA A 53 1.60 5.06 17.39
N ILE A 54 0.69 4.41 18.12
CA ILE A 54 0.02 4.97 19.29
C ILE A 54 0.48 4.17 20.50
N LEU A 55 1.16 4.82 21.44
CA LEU A 55 1.53 4.21 22.71
C LEU A 55 0.46 4.48 23.75
N ASN A 56 0.30 3.54 24.69
CA ASN A 56 -0.63 3.66 25.80
C ASN A 56 -2.09 3.91 25.36
N LEU A 57 -2.51 3.25 24.29
CA LEU A 57 -3.92 3.22 23.89
C LEU A 57 -4.70 2.34 24.88
N TYR A 58 -5.63 2.94 25.61
CA TYR A 58 -6.54 2.23 26.50
C TYR A 58 -7.89 2.04 25.82
N LEU A 59 -8.56 0.92 26.10
CA LEU A 59 -9.93 0.70 25.69
C LEU A 59 -10.84 1.73 26.38
N ALA A 60 -11.72 2.37 25.61
CA ALA A 60 -12.76 3.20 26.19
C ALA A 60 -13.77 2.31 26.96
N PRO A 61 -14.16 2.67 28.19
CA PRO A 61 -15.24 1.99 28.88
C PRO A 61 -16.54 2.13 28.07
N LEU A 62 -17.25 1.02 27.82
CA LEU A 62 -18.63 1.10 27.35
C LEU A 62 -19.47 1.74 28.46
N MET A 63 -20.04 2.91 28.17
CA MET A 63 -21.06 3.59 28.99
C MET A 63 -22.43 2.99 28.75
#